data_AF-A0A2T7M6M3-F1
#
_entry.id   AF-A0A2T7M6M3-F1
#
_cell.length_a   1.000
_cell.length_b   1.000
_cell.length_c   1.000
_cell.angle_alpha   90.00
_cell.angle_beta   90.00
_cell.angle_gamma   90.00
#
_symmetry.space_group_name_H-M   'P 1'
#
loop_
_entity.id
_entity.type
_entity.pdbx_description
1 polymer ?
#
loop_
_entity_poly.entity_id
_entity_poly.type
_entity_poly.pdbx_seq_one_letter_code
_entity_poly.pdbx_strand_id
1 'polypeptide(L)' 'MDDLILQCVRRFIEDHGAESGDISTRAAADAHHIGGMLVRADTQAGTALRRSGILNLLDTLLLNGAQGLTEAVNSVGRP' A
#
# COMPACT_ATOMS: atom_id res chain seq x y z
N MET A 1 -8.53 1.70 -14.56
CA MET A 1 -7.84 2.76 -13.78
C MET A 1 -6.80 2.17 -12.83
N ASP A 2 -6.94 0.91 -12.44
CA ASP A 2 -6.07 0.27 -11.42
C ASP A 2 -4.61 0.09 -11.85
N ASP A 3 -4.32 -0.27 -13.11
CA ASP A 3 -2.94 -0.57 -13.53
C ASP A 3 -2.00 0.65 -13.46
N LEU A 4 -2.50 1.86 -13.71
CA LEU A 4 -1.71 3.08 -13.54
C LEU A 4 -1.40 3.33 -12.06
N ILE A 5 -2.40 3.14 -11.20
CA ILE A 5 -2.24 3.29 -9.74
C ILE A 5 -1.20 2.28 -9.24
N LEU A 6 -1.28 1.02 -9.65
CA LEU A 6 -0.31 -0.01 -9.28
C LEU A 6 1.12 0.33 -9.74
N GLN A 7 1.27 0.93 -10.92
CA GLN A 7 2.58 1.39 -11.40
C GLN A 7 3.11 2.59 -10.60
N CYS A 8 2.26 3.57 -10.30
CA CYS A 8 2.65 4.71 -9.46
C CYS A 8 3.05 4.27 -8.05
N VAL A 9 2.30 3.34 -7.45
CA VAL A 9 2.64 2.76 -6.15
C VAL A 9 3.96 2.02 -6.20
N ARG A 10 4.21 1.24 -7.26
CA ARG A 10 5.49 0.57 -7.43
C ARG A 10 6.65 1.56 -7.54
N ARG A 11 6.49 2.63 -8.34
CA ARG A 11 7.48 3.70 -8.44
C ARG A 11 7.73 4.39 -7.09
N PHE A 12 6.67 4.70 -6.35
CA PHE A 12 6.79 5.27 -5.01
C PHE A 12 7.60 4.36 -4.07
N ILE A 13 7.33 3.05 -4.07
CA ILE A 13 8.06 2.09 -3.24
C ILE A 13 9.54 2.01 -3.65
N GLU A 14 9.83 2.04 -4.96
CA GLU A 14 11.20 2.04 -5.48
C GLU A 14 11.97 3.30 -5.04
N ASP A 15 11.33 4.47 -5.07
CA ASP A 15 11.98 5.75 -4.81
C ASP A 15 12.02 6.14 -3.32
N HIS A 16 10.96 5.80 -2.57
CA HIS A 16 10.71 6.28 -1.20
C HIS A 16 10.43 5.16 -0.18
N GLY A 17 10.52 3.89 -0.59
CA GLY A 17 10.20 2.76 0.27
C GLY A 17 10.95 2.79 1.61
N ALA A 18 12.24 3.07 1.60
CA ALA A 18 13.05 3.13 2.82
C ALA A 18 12.63 4.28 3.77
N GLU A 19 12.10 5.38 3.24
CA GLU A 19 11.66 6.55 4.02
C GLU A 19 10.25 6.35 4.58
N SER A 20 9.45 5.46 3.97
CA SER A 20 8.04 5.26 4.31
C SER A 20 7.76 4.82 5.76
N GLY A 21 8.75 4.24 6.45
CA GLY A 21 8.65 3.86 7.85
C GLY A 21 9.03 4.97 8.85
N ASP A 22 9.63 6.06 8.38
CA ASP A 22 10.02 7.19 9.23
C ASP A 22 8.91 8.24 9.26
N ILE A 23 8.20 8.33 10.39
CA ILE A 23 7.08 9.26 10.62
C ILE A 23 7.44 10.74 10.45
N SER A 24 8.73 11.09 10.48
CA SER A 24 9.19 12.46 10.26
C SER A 24 9.26 12.84 8.77
N THR A 25 9.10 11.87 7.87
CA THR A 25 9.17 12.07 6.43
C THR A 25 7.80 12.26 5.80
N ARG A 26 7.75 12.96 4.66
CA ARG A 26 6.53 13.04 3.84
C ARG A 26 6.14 11.67 3.28
N ALA A 27 7.13 10.82 2.97
CA ALA A 27 6.91 9.48 2.46
C ALA A 27 6.07 8.61 3.41
N ALA A 28 6.21 8.76 4.73
CA ALA A 28 5.36 8.03 5.68
C ALA A 28 3.87 8.42 5.57
N ALA A 29 3.58 9.71 5.42
CA ALA A 29 2.20 10.18 5.22
C ALA A 29 1.62 9.66 3.88
N ASP A 30 2.41 9.70 2.82
CA ASP A 30 2.02 9.18 1.50
C ASP A 30 1.81 7.65 1.55
N ALA A 31 2.67 6.92 2.26
CA ALA A 31 2.56 5.48 2.41
C ALA A 31 1.29 5.04 3.16
N HIS A 32 0.88 5.79 4.19
CA HIS A 32 -0.40 5.56 4.85
C HIS A 32 -1.58 5.74 3.88
N HIS A 33 -1.58 6.81 3.09
CA HIS A 33 -2.63 7.06 2.10
C HIS A 33 -2.68 5.98 1.01
N ILE A 34 -1.52 5.63 0.46
CA ILE A 34 -1.34 4.56 -0.53
C ILE A 34 -1.82 3.22 0.02
N GLY A 35 -1.50 2.92 1.28
CA GLY A 35 -1.97 1.72 1.98
C GLY A 35 -3.49 1.60 1.97
N GLY A 36 -4.20 2.66 2.36
CA GLY A 36 -5.66 2.70 2.31
C GLY A 36 -6.23 2.52 0.90
N MET A 37 -5.57 3.06 -0.13
CA MET A 37 -5.95 2.85 -1.52
C MET A 37 -5.78 1.38 -1.95
N LEU A 38 -4.65 0.76 -1.62
CA LEU A 38 -4.36 -0.64 -1.96
C LEU A 38 -5.34 -1.59 -1.29
N VAL A 39 -5.66 -1.39 -0.01
CA VAL A 39 -6.63 -2.23 0.69
C VAL A 39 -8.03 -2.12 0.06
N ARG A 40 -8.46 -0.93 -0.37
CA ARG A 40 -9.71 -0.77 -1.12
C ARG A 40 -9.65 -1.42 -2.52
N ALA A 41 -8.50 -1.35 -3.18
CA ALA A 41 -8.32 -2.01 -4.47
C ALA A 41 -8.39 -3.54 -4.32
N ASP A 42 -7.91 -4.10 -3.20
CA ASP A 42 -7.96 -5.53 -2.89
C ASP A 42 -9.41 -6.05 -2.78
N THR A 43 -10.26 -5.31 -2.05
CA THR A 43 -11.69 -5.67 -1.90
C THR A 43 -12.46 -5.58 -3.22
N GLN A 44 -11.97 -4.76 -4.16
CA GLN A 44 -12.53 -4.58 -5.50
C GLN A 44 -11.84 -5.45 -6.56
N ALA A 45 -10.85 -6.26 -6.19
CA ALA A 45 -10.09 -7.07 -7.13
C ALA A 45 -10.98 -8.18 -7.73
N GLY A 46 -11.43 -7.98 -8.97
CA GLY A 46 -12.28 -8.94 -9.69
C GLY A 46 -11.57 -10.20 -10.19
N THR A 47 -10.25 -10.32 -10.01
CA THR A 47 -9.46 -11.51 -10.39
C THR A 47 -8.40 -11.84 -9.35
N ALA A 48 -8.06 -13.13 -9.24
CA ALA A 48 -7.01 -13.61 -8.33
C ALA A 48 -5.62 -13.02 -8.66
N LEU A 49 -5.30 -12.88 -9.95
CA LEU A 49 -4.04 -12.28 -10.41
C LEU A 49 -3.91 -10.83 -9.94
N ARG A 50 -4.99 -10.04 -10.07
CA ARG A 50 -5.01 -8.65 -9.61
C ARG A 50 -4.87 -8.56 -8.10
N ARG A 51 -5.57 -9.43 -7.37
CA ARG A 51 -5.46 -9.51 -5.91
C ARG A 51 -4.02 -9.78 -5.47
N SER A 52 -3.37 -10.78 -6.06
CA SER A 52 -1.97 -11.11 -5.76
C SER A 52 -1.03 -9.93 -6.02
N GLY A 53 -1.22 -9.18 -7.11
CA GLY A 53 -0.43 -7.98 -7.39
C GLY A 53 -0.57 -6.89 -6.33
N ILE A 54 -1.79 -6.68 -5.82
CA ILE A 54 -2.08 -5.71 -4.76
C ILE A 54 -1.46 -6.16 -3.43
N LEU A 55 -1.62 -7.43 -3.07
CA LEU A 55 -1.05 -8.00 -1.84
C LEU A 55 0.48 -7.92 -1.83
N ASN A 56 1.15 -8.16 -2.95
CA ASN A 56 2.60 -7.99 -3.03
C ASN A 56 3.05 -6.55 -2.73
N LEU A 57 2.29 -5.53 -3.17
CA LEU A 57 2.62 -4.14 -2.89
C LEU A 57 2.39 -3.80 -1.41
N LEU A 58 1.31 -4.31 -0.81
CA LEU A 58 1.05 -4.17 0.63
C LEU A 58 2.16 -4.84 1.46
N ASP A 59 2.56 -6.06 1.11
CA ASP A 59 3.66 -6.76 1.77
C ASP A 59 4.98 -5.98 1.66
N THR A 60 5.26 -5.39 0.50
CA THR A 60 6.49 -4.60 0.32
C THR A 60 6.48 -3.36 1.22
N LEU A 61 5.35 -2.67 1.35
CA LEU A 61 5.22 -1.53 2.26
C LEU A 61 5.35 -1.97 3.74
N LEU A 62 4.79 -3.12 4.11
CA LEU A 62 4.93 -3.68 5.46
C LEU A 62 6.40 -4.01 5.79
N LEU A 63 7.12 -4.61 4.84
CA LEU A 63 8.54 -4.92 5.00
C LEU A 63 9.41 -3.66 5.13
N ASN A 64 9.00 -2.57 4.48
CA ASN A 64 9.64 -1.26 4.63
C ASN A 64 9.26 -0.54 5.94
N GLY A 65 8.40 -1.12 6.77
CA GLY A 65 7.96 -0.54 8.03
C GLY A 65 6.99 0.63 7.87
N ALA A 66 6.30 0.73 6.72
CA ALA A 66 5.42 1.85 6.39
C ALA A 66 4.43 2.16 7.52
N GLN A 67 4.56 3.35 8.10
CA GLN A 67 3.81 3.70 9.29
C GLN A 67 2.32 3.93 9.01
N GLY A 68 1.47 3.52 9.95
CA GLY A 68 0.01 3.56 9.81
C GLY A 68 -0.58 2.56 8.81
N LEU A 69 0.22 1.70 8.15
CA LEU A 69 -0.30 0.69 7.23
C LEU A 69 -1.05 -0.43 7.95
N THR A 70 -0.53 -0.89 9.09
CA THR A 70 -1.18 -1.91 9.93
C THR A 70 -2.57 -1.48 10.38
N GLU A 71 -2.75 -0.21 10.73
CA GLU A 71 -4.06 0.37 11.10
C GLU A 71 -5.00 0.42 9.89
N ALA A 72 -4.48 0.83 8.72
CA ALA A 72 -5.25 0.86 7.48
C ALA A 72 -5.76 -0.54 7.08
N VAL A 73 -4.90 -1.56 7.15
CA VAL A 73 -5.27 -2.96 6.86
C VAL A 73 -6.30 -3.48 7.87
N ASN A 74 -6.09 -3.24 9.17
CA ASN A 74 -7.01 -3.67 10.22
C ASN A 74 -8.37 -2.96 10.18
N SER A 75 -8.43 -1.72 9.68
CA SER A 75 -9.68 -0.96 9.55
C SER A 75 -10.67 -1.57 8.55
N VAL A 76 -10.17 -2.33 7.57
CA VAL A 76 -11.01 -2.98 6.54
C VAL A 76 -11.38 -4.41 6.92
N GLY A 77 -10.59 -5.06 7.78
CA GLY A 77 -10.86 -6.42 8.27
C GLY A 77 -11.88 -6.51 9.42
N ARG A 78 -12.48 -5.40 9.87
CA ARG A 78 -13.47 -5.43 10.95
C ARG A 78 -14.87 -5.71 10.36
N PRO A 79 -15.57 -6.78 10.79
CA PRO A 79 -16.94 -7.06 10.38
C PRO A 79 -17.94 -6.01 10.86
#